data_AF-A0A353PFK8-F1
#
_entry.id   AF-A0A353PFK8-F1
#
_cell.length_a   1.000
_cell.length_b   1.000
_cell.length_c   1.000
_cell.angle_alpha   90.00
_cell.angle_beta   90.00
_cell.angle_gamma   90.00
#
_symmetry.space_group_name_H-M   'P 1'
#
loop_
_entity.id
_entity.type
_entity.pdbx_description
1 polymer ?
#
loop_
_entity_poly.entity_id
_entity_poly.type
_entity_poly.pdbx_seq_one_letter_code
_entity_poly.pdbx_strand_id
1 'polypeptide(L)'
;MRETTADGTIALNTAQEDSDLYLRRIPWWYWAVFFGVMATAIYLLGPVLTPFLISFGLAYLLHPFVDRLEQWRVSRTFGVSLVFALSILVLALAILLLIPSLQVQISRLETLLPKANIWLQQDVLPWISARIGMDVTRLDAGRVTQLLQENFPQAGSVATNVVSYVTSSGMKLAATLANLFLVPIVTFYMMRDWHEMLESVGNLVPRPLLPAFTDLAHEADE
;
A
#
# COMPACT_ATOMS: atom_id res chain seq x y z
N MET A 1 25.01 -13.47 67.44
CA MET A 1 24.14 -12.60 66.61
C MET A 1 24.55 -12.66 65.13
N ARG A 2 24.40 -13.82 64.46
CA ARG A 2 24.68 -13.99 63.02
C ARG A 2 23.81 -15.13 62.46
N GLU A 3 22.49 -14.93 62.35
CA GLU A 3 21.61 -15.93 61.68
C GLU A 3 20.54 -15.32 60.75
N THR A 4 20.47 -14.00 60.56
CA THR A 4 19.36 -13.37 59.79
C THR A 4 19.62 -13.21 58.27
N THR A 5 20.80 -13.52 57.74
CA THR A 5 21.11 -13.23 56.32
C THR A 5 20.82 -14.36 55.35
N ALA A 6 20.60 -15.60 55.81
CA ALA A 6 20.40 -16.75 54.93
C ALA A 6 18.97 -16.85 54.37
N ASP A 7 17.98 -16.42 55.14
CA ASP A 7 16.55 -16.57 54.82
C ASP A 7 16.10 -15.64 53.67
N GLY A 8 16.61 -14.40 53.66
CA GLY A 8 16.31 -13.43 52.60
C GLY A 8 16.87 -13.80 51.22
N THR A 9 18.01 -14.49 51.15
CA THR A 9 18.61 -14.91 49.87
C THR A 9 17.86 -16.07 49.23
N ILE A 10 17.32 -16.98 50.06
CA ILE A 10 16.52 -18.12 49.59
C ILE A 10 15.17 -17.64 49.06
N ALA A 11 14.51 -16.70 49.76
CA ALA A 11 13.22 -16.15 49.33
C ALA A 11 13.31 -15.37 48.00
N LEU A 12 14.40 -14.65 47.76
CA LEU A 12 14.63 -13.97 46.48
C LEU A 12 14.94 -14.96 45.35
N ASN A 13 15.69 -16.03 45.64
CA ASN A 13 16.02 -17.07 44.65
C ASN A 13 14.77 -17.85 44.22
N THR A 14 13.88 -18.20 45.16
CA THR A 14 12.63 -18.91 44.84
C THR A 14 11.65 -18.05 44.03
N ALA A 15 11.54 -16.75 44.35
CA ALA A 15 10.68 -15.85 43.60
C ALA A 15 11.18 -15.60 42.16
N GLN A 16 12.50 -15.58 41.97
CA GLN A 16 13.14 -15.45 40.66
C GLN A 16 12.95 -16.74 39.83
N GLU A 17 13.19 -17.90 40.43
CA GLU A 17 13.06 -19.21 39.80
C GLU A 17 11.61 -19.50 39.36
N ASP A 18 10.63 -19.10 40.17
CA ASP A 18 9.20 -19.17 39.82
C ASP A 18 8.85 -18.27 38.64
N SER A 19 9.42 -17.05 38.57
CA SER A 19 9.17 -16.11 37.47
C SER A 19 9.72 -16.60 36.13
N ASP A 20 10.89 -17.25 36.14
CA ASP A 20 11.51 -17.86 34.96
C ASP A 20 10.76 -19.13 34.49
N LEU A 21 10.16 -19.87 35.43
CA LEU A 21 9.28 -21.01 35.16
C LEU A 21 7.96 -20.60 34.49
N TYR A 22 7.42 -19.42 34.83
CA TYR A 22 6.20 -18.88 34.20
C TYR A 22 6.44 -18.40 32.76
N LEU A 23 7.57 -17.73 32.47
CA LEU A 23 7.86 -17.20 31.13
C LEU A 23 8.18 -18.29 30.10
N ARG A 24 8.75 -19.43 30.52
CA ARG A 24 9.08 -20.57 29.65
C ARG A 24 7.90 -21.46 29.28
N ARG A 25 6.72 -21.24 29.88
CA ARG A 25 5.52 -22.07 29.69
C ARG A 25 4.55 -21.52 28.66
N ILE A 26 4.89 -20.47 27.90
CA ILE A 26 4.08 -20.05 26.75
C ILE A 26 4.37 -21.02 25.60
N PRO A 27 3.49 -21.98 25.30
CA PRO A 27 3.76 -22.91 24.22
C PRO A 27 3.78 -22.16 22.87
N TRP A 28 4.71 -22.56 22.01
CA TRP A 28 4.96 -21.98 20.68
C TRP A 28 3.72 -21.84 19.80
N TRP A 29 2.67 -22.64 20.05
CA TRP A 29 1.40 -22.52 19.33
C TRP A 29 0.64 -21.22 19.64
N TYR A 30 0.80 -20.59 20.80
CA TYR A 30 0.20 -19.27 21.06
C TYR A 30 0.81 -18.20 20.14
N TRP A 31 2.12 -18.23 19.94
CA TRP A 31 2.79 -17.35 18.98
C TRP A 31 2.32 -17.64 17.56
N ALA A 32 2.21 -18.93 17.17
CA ALA A 32 1.70 -19.30 15.86
C ALA A 32 0.24 -18.83 15.64
N VAL A 33 -0.63 -18.95 16.64
CA VAL A 33 -2.01 -18.46 16.59
C VAL A 33 -2.04 -16.92 16.54
N PHE A 34 -1.24 -16.24 17.36
CA PHE A 34 -1.13 -14.78 17.34
C PHE A 34 -0.70 -14.26 15.97
N PHE A 35 0.38 -14.80 15.40
CA PHE A 35 0.85 -14.43 14.07
C PHE A 35 -0.16 -14.81 12.99
N GLY A 36 -0.85 -15.95 13.09
CA GLY A 36 -1.88 -16.36 12.15
C GLY A 36 -3.09 -15.42 12.16
N VAL A 37 -3.56 -15.03 13.34
CA VAL A 37 -4.64 -14.03 13.50
C VAL A 37 -4.19 -12.67 12.97
N MET A 38 -2.98 -12.23 13.30
CA MET A 38 -2.42 -10.97 12.83
C MET A 38 -2.29 -10.94 11.29
N ALA A 39 -1.75 -12.00 10.68
CA ALA A 39 -1.61 -12.12 9.24
C ALA A 39 -2.97 -12.13 8.53
N THR A 40 -3.95 -12.83 9.10
CA THR A 40 -5.33 -12.86 8.60
C THR A 40 -5.96 -11.47 8.69
N ALA A 41 -5.81 -10.78 9.81
CA ALA A 41 -6.29 -9.41 9.97
C ALA A 41 -5.64 -8.46 8.95
N ILE A 42 -4.32 -8.51 8.77
CA ILE A 42 -3.60 -7.72 7.77
C ILE A 42 -4.10 -8.03 6.35
N TYR A 43 -4.34 -9.30 6.03
CA TYR A 43 -4.87 -9.70 4.73
C TYR A 43 -6.27 -9.13 4.48
N LEU A 44 -7.17 -9.18 5.48
CA LEU A 44 -8.51 -8.59 5.37
C LEU A 44 -8.48 -7.06 5.31
N LEU A 45 -7.57 -6.42 6.05
CA LEU A 45 -7.42 -4.96 6.11
C LEU A 45 -6.53 -4.40 5.00
N GLY A 46 -5.86 -5.24 4.19
CA GLY A 46 -4.89 -4.84 3.17
C GLY A 46 -5.35 -3.67 2.26
N PRO A 47 -6.59 -3.69 1.73
CA PRO A 47 -7.12 -2.59 0.93
C PRO A 47 -7.22 -1.26 1.68
N VAL A 48 -7.48 -1.30 3.00
CA VAL A 48 -7.55 -0.12 3.87
C VAL A 48 -6.16 0.29 4.37
N LEU A 49 -5.23 -0.65 4.54
CA LEU A 49 -3.85 -0.38 4.91
C LEU A 49 -3.11 0.40 3.83
N THR A 50 -3.40 0.15 2.55
CA THR A 50 -2.73 0.80 1.41
C THR A 50 -2.75 2.34 1.51
N PRO A 51 -3.91 3.01 1.62
CA PRO A 51 -3.93 4.47 1.78
C PRO A 51 -3.25 4.94 3.07
N PHE A 52 -3.34 4.18 4.18
CA PHE A 52 -2.64 4.52 5.42
C PHE A 52 -1.11 4.52 5.26
N LEU A 53 -0.55 3.51 4.59
CA LEU A 53 0.90 3.43 4.34
C LEU A 53 1.38 4.57 3.44
N ILE A 54 0.62 4.87 2.39
CA ILE A 54 0.93 6.01 1.51
C ILE A 54 0.86 7.32 2.30
N SER A 55 -0.18 7.51 3.11
CA SER A 55 -0.34 8.70 3.94
C SER A 55 0.75 8.84 5.00
N PHE A 56 1.18 7.74 5.62
CA PHE A 56 2.30 7.73 6.56
C PHE A 56 3.59 8.15 5.87
N GLY A 57 3.87 7.59 4.68
CA GLY A 57 5.03 8.00 3.88
C GLY A 57 4.99 9.47 3.48
N LEU A 58 3.84 9.97 3.02
CA LEU A 58 3.66 11.39 2.71
C LEU A 58 3.83 12.27 3.95
N ALA A 59 3.22 11.90 5.08
CA ALA A 59 3.31 12.64 6.32
C ALA A 59 4.76 12.72 6.81
N TYR A 60 5.50 11.62 6.76
CA TYR A 60 6.93 11.60 7.09
C TYR A 60 7.75 12.55 6.22
N LEU A 61 7.47 12.59 4.91
CA LEU A 61 8.15 13.50 3.98
C LEU A 61 7.78 14.97 4.23
N LEU A 62 6.53 15.24 4.61
CA LEU A 62 5.98 16.59 4.78
C LEU A 62 6.24 17.18 6.17
N HIS A 63 6.41 16.33 7.20
CA HIS A 63 6.68 16.73 8.58
C HIS A 63 7.85 17.73 8.73
N PRO A 64 9.05 17.55 8.11
CA PRO A 64 10.15 18.50 8.27
C PRO A 64 9.87 19.89 7.70
N PHE A 65 8.83 20.06 6.87
CA PHE A 65 8.39 21.38 6.43
C PHE A 65 7.50 22.06 7.48
N VAL A 66 6.68 21.27 8.19
CA VAL A 66 5.88 21.74 9.33
C VAL A 66 6.78 22.17 10.47
N ASP A 67 7.78 21.35 10.83
CA ASP A 67 8.73 21.66 11.91
C ASP A 67 9.48 22.96 11.65
N ARG A 68 9.84 23.24 10.40
CA ARG A 68 10.47 24.50 9.99
C ARG A 68 9.55 25.71 10.20
N LEU A 69 8.24 25.55 10.00
CA LEU A 69 7.27 26.62 10.26
C LEU A 69 7.04 26.82 11.77
N GLU A 70 7.06 25.75 12.57
CA GLU A 70 6.95 25.85 14.02
C GLU A 70 8.12 26.63 14.64
N GLN A 71 9.34 26.49 14.07
CA GLN A 71 10.50 27.30 14.46
C GLN A 71 10.26 28.81 14.28
N TRP A 72 9.31 29.21 13.42
CA TRP A 72 8.90 30.61 13.23
C TRP A 72 7.72 31.03 14.13
N ARG A 73 7.47 30.27 15.22
CA ARG A 73 6.36 30.49 16.18
C ARG A 73 4.96 30.35 15.58
N VAL A 74 4.81 29.60 14.49
CA VAL A 74 3.51 29.22 13.95
C VAL A 74 2.93 28.07 14.78
N SER A 75 1.63 28.09 15.08
CA SER A 75 1.00 26.97 15.78
C SER A 75 0.98 25.72 14.89
N ARG A 76 1.23 24.55 15.49
CA ARG A 76 1.31 23.26 14.79
C ARG A 76 0.15 23.02 13.81
N THR A 77 -1.08 23.23 14.28
CA THR A 77 -2.29 23.07 13.45
C THR A 77 -2.29 23.98 12.22
N PHE A 78 -1.81 25.21 12.36
CA PHE A 78 -1.72 26.16 11.25
C PHE A 78 -0.57 25.79 10.31
N GLY A 79 0.59 25.38 10.85
CA GLY A 79 1.73 24.90 10.07
C GLY A 79 1.36 23.70 9.20
N VAL A 80 0.71 22.69 9.79
CA VAL A 80 0.21 21.51 9.07
C VAL A 80 -0.79 21.90 7.99
N SER A 81 -1.78 22.74 8.32
CA SER A 81 -2.79 23.19 7.35
C SER A 81 -2.17 23.93 6.16
N LEU A 82 -1.18 24.79 6.42
CA LEU A 82 -0.47 25.53 5.37
C LEU A 82 0.36 24.61 4.47
N VAL A 83 1.18 23.74 5.05
CA VAL A 83 2.00 22.78 4.29
C VAL A 83 1.11 21.85 3.48
N PHE A 84 0.03 21.35 4.07
CA PHE A 84 -0.92 20.49 3.39
C PHE A 84 -1.60 21.20 2.23
N ALA A 85 -2.08 22.43 2.43
CA ALA A 85 -2.69 23.24 1.37
C ALA A 85 -1.71 23.52 0.22
N LEU A 86 -0.46 23.88 0.53
CA LEU A 86 0.60 24.06 -0.47
C LEU A 86 0.90 22.76 -1.23
N SER A 87 0.91 21.63 -0.53
CA SER A 87 1.17 20.32 -1.14
C SER A 87 0.05 19.91 -2.09
N ILE A 88 -1.21 20.09 -1.69
CA ILE A 88 -2.36 19.88 -2.55
C ILE A 88 -2.34 20.83 -3.75
N LEU A 89 -1.95 22.09 -3.56
CA LEU A 89 -1.82 23.06 -4.65
C LEU A 89 -0.75 22.64 -5.66
N VAL A 90 0.44 22.25 -5.18
CA VAL A 90 1.53 21.77 -6.04
C VAL A 90 1.11 20.50 -6.78
N LEU A 91 0.45 19.56 -6.10
CA LEU A 91 -0.05 18.34 -6.72
C LEU A 91 -1.12 18.65 -7.79
N ALA A 92 -2.06 19.54 -7.48
CA ALA A 92 -3.09 19.97 -8.42
C ALA A 92 -2.49 20.64 -9.66
N LEU A 93 -1.48 21.52 -9.47
CA LEU A 93 -0.73 22.12 -10.57
C LEU A 93 0.02 21.07 -11.40
N ALA A 94 0.69 20.12 -10.75
CA ALA A 94 1.39 19.04 -11.44
C ALA A 94 0.41 18.20 -12.29
N ILE A 95 -0.75 17.83 -11.75
CA ILE A 95 -1.80 17.12 -12.48
C ILE A 95 -2.32 17.97 -13.65
N LEU A 96 -2.59 19.26 -13.42
CA LEU A 96 -3.09 20.19 -14.44
C LEU A 96 -2.09 20.33 -15.61
N LEU A 97 -0.79 20.27 -15.33
CA LEU A 97 0.27 20.27 -16.35
C LEU A 97 0.47 18.88 -17.00
N LEU A 98 0.24 17.79 -16.27
CA LEU A 98 0.34 16.42 -16.79
C LEU A 98 -0.78 16.09 -17.78
N ILE A 99 -2.02 16.48 -17.49
CA ILE A 99 -3.20 16.19 -18.33
C ILE A 99 -2.98 16.58 -19.81
N PRO A 100 -2.58 17.82 -20.16
CA PRO A 100 -2.36 18.19 -21.56
C PRO A 100 -1.20 17.42 -22.19
N SER A 101 -0.14 17.11 -21.42
CA SER A 101 0.96 16.27 -21.91
C SER A 101 0.48 14.86 -22.26
N LEU A 102 -0.38 14.27 -21.42
CA LEU A 102 -1.00 12.98 -21.69
C LEU A 102 -1.92 13.02 -22.91
N GLN A 103 -2.69 14.10 -23.12
CA GLN A 103 -3.50 14.27 -24.32
C GLN A 103 -2.63 14.27 -25.59
N VAL A 104 -1.50 14.98 -25.58
CA VAL A 104 -0.55 14.98 -26.71
C VAL A 104 0.05 13.59 -26.93
N GLN A 105 0.34 12.84 -25.86
CA GLN A 105 0.84 11.47 -25.96
C GLN A 105 -0.21 10.50 -26.53
N ILE A 106 -1.46 10.59 -26.09
CA ILE A 106 -2.57 9.74 -26.56
C ILE A 106 -2.92 10.04 -28.02
N SER A 107 -3.03 11.32 -28.40
CA SER A 107 -3.27 11.72 -29.79
C SER A 107 -2.15 11.27 -30.73
N ARG A 108 -0.89 11.26 -30.29
CA ARG A 108 0.20 10.64 -31.05
C ARG A 108 0.00 9.14 -31.22
N LEU A 109 -0.48 8.45 -30.19
CA LEU A 109 -0.82 7.02 -30.26
C LEU A 109 -1.94 6.74 -31.27
N GLU A 110 -2.96 7.60 -31.31
CA GLU A 110 -4.02 7.54 -32.34
C GLU A 110 -3.48 7.70 -33.75
N THR A 111 -2.46 8.55 -33.97
CA THR A 111 -1.79 8.66 -35.27
C THR A 111 -0.84 7.51 -35.59
N LEU A 112 -0.42 6.75 -34.58
CA LEU A 112 0.43 5.57 -34.73
C LEU A 112 -0.36 4.30 -34.98
N LEU A 113 -1.62 4.19 -34.51
CA LEU A 113 -2.52 3.06 -34.79
C LEU A 113 -2.71 2.78 -36.30
N PRO A 114 -3.02 3.78 -37.16
CA PRO A 114 -3.15 3.52 -38.60
C PRO A 114 -1.81 3.15 -39.22
N LYS A 115 -0.69 3.75 -38.77
CA LYS A 115 0.66 3.40 -39.24
C LYS A 115 1.08 2.00 -38.81
N ALA A 116 0.71 1.57 -37.61
CA ALA A 116 0.95 0.23 -37.11
C ALA A 116 0.14 -0.81 -37.90
N ASN A 117 -1.11 -0.51 -38.26
CA ASN A 117 -1.90 -1.39 -39.11
C ASN A 117 -1.32 -1.50 -40.53
N ILE A 118 -0.86 -0.38 -41.11
CA ILE A 118 -0.18 -0.37 -42.41
C ILE A 118 1.12 -1.18 -42.33
N TRP A 119 1.96 -0.97 -41.32
CA TRP A 119 3.20 -1.74 -41.10
C TRP A 119 2.93 -3.23 -40.88
N LEU A 120 1.88 -3.56 -40.14
CA LEU A 120 1.47 -4.95 -39.91
C LEU A 120 1.07 -5.63 -41.22
N GLN A 121 0.32 -4.94 -42.08
CA GLN A 121 -0.13 -5.46 -43.37
C GLN A 121 0.97 -5.51 -44.44
N GLN A 122 1.88 -4.53 -44.45
CA GLN A 122 2.88 -4.38 -45.51
C GLN A 122 4.20 -5.10 -45.21
N ASP A 123 4.60 -5.20 -43.94
CA ASP A 123 5.90 -5.76 -43.58
C ASP A 123 5.77 -7.07 -42.79
N VAL A 124 4.86 -7.12 -41.81
CA VAL A 124 4.76 -8.27 -40.90
C VAL A 124 4.01 -9.45 -41.53
N LEU A 125 2.83 -9.22 -42.11
CA LEU A 125 2.06 -10.29 -42.75
C LEU A 125 2.81 -10.94 -43.93
N PRO A 126 3.52 -10.19 -44.80
CA PRO A 126 4.29 -10.78 -45.90
C PRO A 126 5.56 -11.49 -45.41
N TRP A 127 6.22 -10.99 -44.37
CA TRP A 127 7.37 -11.67 -43.77
C TRP A 127 6.97 -13.00 -43.13
N ILE A 128 5.83 -13.02 -42.44
CA ILE A 128 5.25 -14.25 -41.89
C ILE A 128 4.85 -15.17 -43.03
N SER A 129 4.07 -14.72 -44.01
CA SER A 129 3.61 -15.56 -45.14
C SER A 129 4.77 -16.19 -45.92
N ALA A 130 5.87 -15.45 -46.11
CA ALA A 130 7.09 -15.94 -46.73
C ALA A 130 7.85 -16.99 -45.89
N ARG A 131 7.71 -16.96 -44.55
CA ARG A 131 8.43 -17.88 -43.65
C ARG A 131 7.64 -19.15 -43.33
N ILE A 132 6.31 -19.07 -43.27
CA ILE A 132 5.44 -20.20 -42.90
C ILE A 132 4.65 -20.78 -44.09
N GLY A 133 4.74 -20.20 -45.29
CA GLY A 133 4.12 -20.73 -46.53
C GLY A 133 2.60 -20.75 -46.56
N MET A 134 1.92 -20.14 -45.58
CA MET A 134 0.48 -19.98 -45.52
C MET A 134 0.09 -18.54 -45.87
N ASP A 135 -0.91 -18.40 -46.74
CA ASP A 135 -1.47 -17.11 -47.17
C ASP A 135 -2.33 -16.51 -46.05
N VAL A 136 -1.68 -15.90 -45.05
CA VAL A 136 -2.34 -15.25 -43.90
C VAL A 136 -3.00 -13.91 -44.26
N THR A 137 -2.82 -13.47 -45.50
CA THR A 137 -3.32 -12.23 -46.11
C THR A 137 -4.86 -12.19 -46.22
N ARG A 138 -5.54 -13.32 -45.98
CA ARG A 138 -7.01 -13.48 -46.02
C ARG A 138 -7.66 -13.65 -44.64
N LEU A 139 -7.10 -13.06 -43.59
CA LEU A 139 -7.85 -12.86 -42.34
C LEU A 139 -8.95 -11.83 -42.60
N ASP A 140 -10.04 -12.32 -43.20
CA ASP A 140 -11.25 -11.57 -43.48
C ASP A 140 -11.83 -11.06 -42.16
N ALA A 141 -11.93 -9.75 -41.99
CA ALA A 141 -12.54 -9.13 -40.82
C ALA A 141 -13.97 -9.64 -40.60
N GLY A 142 -14.64 -10.13 -41.67
CA GLY A 142 -15.91 -10.84 -41.62
C GLY A 142 -15.87 -12.16 -40.85
N ARG A 143 -14.74 -12.89 -40.89
CA ARG A 143 -14.57 -14.15 -40.14
C ARG A 143 -14.40 -13.88 -38.64
N VAL A 144 -13.77 -12.77 -38.28
CA VAL A 144 -13.59 -12.34 -36.88
C VAL A 144 -14.92 -11.90 -36.27
N THR A 145 -15.72 -11.11 -37.00
CA THR A 145 -17.07 -10.72 -36.57
C THR A 145 -18.03 -11.90 -36.53
N GLN A 146 -17.91 -12.85 -37.45
CA GLN A 146 -18.71 -14.07 -37.45
C GLN A 146 -18.33 -15.01 -36.30
N LEU A 147 -17.04 -15.18 -35.99
CA LEU A 147 -16.59 -15.92 -34.80
C LEU A 147 -17.03 -15.23 -33.50
N LEU A 148 -17.06 -13.90 -33.46
CA LEU A 148 -17.64 -13.16 -32.34
C LEU A 148 -19.13 -13.48 -32.20
N GLN A 149 -19.91 -13.42 -33.28
CA GLN A 149 -21.35 -13.72 -33.25
C GLN A 149 -21.67 -15.18 -32.91
N GLU A 150 -20.87 -16.13 -33.40
CA GLU A 150 -21.05 -17.56 -33.16
C GLU A 150 -20.64 -18.00 -31.74
N ASN A 151 -19.77 -17.23 -31.06
CA ASN A 151 -19.33 -17.48 -29.68
C ASN A 151 -20.05 -16.62 -28.62
N PHE A 152 -21.11 -15.90 -28.99
CA PHE A 152 -21.99 -15.18 -28.06
C PHE A 152 -23.34 -15.92 -27.94
N PRO A 153 -23.46 -16.93 -27.06
CA PRO A 153 -24.72 -17.63 -26.87
C PRO A 153 -25.69 -16.73 -26.10
N GLN A 154 -26.82 -16.43 -26.74
CA GLN A 154 -28.12 -16.04 -26.17
C GLN A 154 -28.09 -14.92 -25.11
N ALA A 155 -28.74 -13.81 -25.42
CA ALA A 155 -28.84 -12.53 -24.71
C ALA A 155 -28.93 -12.55 -23.15
N GLY A 156 -29.28 -13.66 -22.51
CA GLY A 156 -29.21 -13.83 -21.04
C GLY A 156 -27.79 -13.82 -20.47
N SER A 157 -26.80 -14.44 -21.13
CA SER A 157 -25.42 -14.49 -20.62
C SER A 157 -24.68 -13.15 -20.80
N VAL A 158 -24.96 -12.44 -21.89
CA VAL A 158 -24.40 -11.12 -22.19
C VAL A 158 -24.97 -10.06 -21.25
N ALA A 159 -26.28 -10.09 -20.99
CA ALA A 159 -26.89 -9.17 -20.03
C ALA A 159 -26.31 -9.35 -18.62
N THR A 160 -26.14 -10.59 -18.15
CA THR A 160 -25.51 -10.86 -16.84
C THR A 160 -24.03 -10.44 -16.80
N ASN A 161 -23.27 -10.70 -17.87
CA ASN A 161 -21.85 -10.32 -17.94
C ASN A 161 -21.67 -8.80 -18.04
N VAL A 162 -22.52 -8.09 -18.78
CA VAL A 162 -22.49 -6.63 -18.89
C VAL A 162 -22.88 -6.00 -17.55
N VAL A 163 -23.95 -6.47 -16.90
CA VAL A 163 -24.35 -6.00 -15.58
C VAL A 163 -23.25 -6.26 -14.55
N SER A 164 -22.69 -7.48 -14.50
CA SER A 164 -21.59 -7.81 -13.58
C SER A 164 -20.33 -6.98 -13.85
N TYR A 165 -19.99 -6.75 -15.12
CA TYR A 165 -18.85 -5.91 -15.51
C TYR A 165 -19.07 -4.44 -15.12
N VAL A 166 -20.27 -3.89 -15.33
CA VAL A 166 -20.63 -2.53 -14.94
C VAL A 166 -20.64 -2.39 -13.42
N THR A 167 -21.26 -3.33 -12.69
CA THR A 167 -21.30 -3.31 -11.22
C THR A 167 -19.90 -3.47 -10.63
N SER A 168 -19.08 -4.41 -11.11
CA SER A 168 -17.72 -4.60 -10.60
C SER A 168 -16.79 -3.44 -10.95
N SER A 169 -16.91 -2.86 -12.14
CA SER A 169 -16.16 -1.65 -12.53
C SER A 169 -16.60 -0.44 -11.70
N GLY A 170 -17.91 -0.28 -11.48
CA GLY A 170 -18.47 0.76 -10.62
C GLY A 170 -17.99 0.63 -9.17
N MET A 171 -18.01 -0.58 -8.61
CA MET A 171 -17.47 -0.86 -7.27
C MET A 171 -15.96 -0.59 -7.18
N LYS A 172 -15.18 -0.99 -8.20
CA LYS A 172 -13.73 -0.70 -8.26
C LYS A 172 -13.47 0.80 -8.33
N LEU A 173 -14.23 1.55 -9.13
CA LEU A 173 -14.13 3.00 -9.21
C LEU A 173 -14.49 3.66 -7.87
N ALA A 174 -15.59 3.24 -7.24
CA ALA A 174 -16.00 3.74 -5.94
C ALA A 174 -14.94 3.46 -4.87
N ALA A 175 -14.38 2.24 -4.83
CA ALA A 175 -13.30 1.87 -3.92
C ALA A 175 -12.02 2.68 -4.19
N THR A 176 -11.69 2.91 -5.46
CA THR A 176 -10.53 3.72 -5.86
C THR A 176 -10.70 5.18 -5.44
N LEU A 177 -11.89 5.75 -5.65
CA LEU A 177 -12.21 7.11 -5.21
C LEU A 177 -12.17 7.20 -3.68
N ALA A 178 -12.77 6.25 -2.98
CA ALA A 178 -12.71 6.19 -1.52
C ALA A 178 -11.26 6.18 -1.02
N ASN A 179 -10.41 5.32 -1.57
CA ASN A 179 -8.98 5.30 -1.26
C ASN A 179 -8.28 6.63 -1.59
N LEU A 180 -8.57 7.21 -2.77
CA LEU A 180 -7.99 8.46 -3.21
C LEU A 180 -8.38 9.65 -2.32
N PHE A 181 -9.59 9.68 -1.77
CA PHE A 181 -10.02 10.67 -0.79
C PHE A 181 -9.47 10.39 0.62
N LEU A 182 -9.29 9.11 0.96
CA LEU A 182 -8.79 8.72 2.27
C LEU A 182 -7.32 9.11 2.45
N VAL A 183 -6.49 8.99 1.42
CA VAL A 183 -5.07 9.39 1.46
C VAL A 183 -4.87 10.83 1.95
N PRO A 184 -5.43 11.89 1.33
CA PRO A 184 -5.22 13.26 1.78
C PRO A 184 -5.78 13.50 3.19
N ILE A 185 -6.93 12.91 3.54
CA ILE A 185 -7.54 13.05 4.88
C ILE A 185 -6.62 12.44 5.95
N VAL A 186 -6.15 11.21 5.72
CA VAL A 186 -5.26 10.53 6.66
C VAL A 186 -3.90 11.19 6.72
N THR A 187 -3.33 11.66 5.59
CA THR A 187 -2.07 12.41 5.60
C THR A 187 -2.19 13.66 6.46
N PHE A 188 -3.27 14.43 6.31
CA PHE A 188 -3.51 15.60 7.14
C PHE A 188 -3.57 15.24 8.63
N TYR A 189 -4.30 14.18 8.99
CA TYR A 189 -4.42 13.72 10.36
C TYR A 189 -3.09 13.22 10.92
N MET A 190 -2.34 12.40 10.16
CA MET A 190 -1.02 11.89 10.54
C MET A 190 -0.02 13.03 10.79
N MET A 191 0.01 14.04 9.92
CA MET A 191 0.88 15.21 10.11
C MET A 191 0.46 16.01 11.36
N ARG A 192 -0.85 16.20 11.56
CA ARG A 192 -1.40 16.96 12.68
C ARG A 192 -1.21 16.28 14.02
N ASP A 193 -1.31 14.97 14.10
CA ASP A 193 -1.29 14.23 15.37
C ASP A 193 -0.03 13.36 15.52
N TRP A 194 0.96 13.54 14.64
CA TRP A 194 2.25 12.81 14.62
C TRP A 194 2.88 12.58 15.99
N HIS A 195 3.08 13.63 16.80
CA HIS A 195 3.73 13.51 18.11
C HIS A 195 2.94 12.63 19.08
N GLU A 196 1.61 12.82 19.19
CA GLU A 196 0.74 12.02 20.05
C GLU A 196 0.72 10.55 19.61
N MET A 197 0.76 10.31 18.30
CA MET A 197 0.86 8.97 17.74
C MET A 197 2.20 8.30 18.06
N LEU A 198 3.32 9.00 17.89
CA LEU A 198 4.65 8.49 18.22
C LEU A 198 4.78 8.21 19.72
N GLU A 199 4.25 9.09 20.57
CA GLU A 199 4.24 8.90 22.01
C GLU A 199 3.41 7.68 22.40
N SER A 200 2.23 7.52 21.81
CA SER A 200 1.37 6.35 22.02
C SER A 200 2.05 5.05 21.61
N VAL A 201 2.73 5.03 20.46
CA VAL A 201 3.51 3.87 20.00
C VAL A 201 4.71 3.61 20.91
N GLY A 202 5.41 4.66 21.37
CA GLY A 202 6.51 4.54 22.33
C GLY A 202 6.07 3.98 23.68
N ASN A 203 4.86 4.29 24.12
CA ASN A 203 4.29 3.77 25.36
C ASN A 203 3.82 2.31 25.28
N LEU A 204 3.67 1.74 24.07
CA LEU A 204 3.41 0.31 23.88
C LEU A 204 4.66 -0.55 24.11
N VAL A 205 5.85 0.05 24.05
CA VAL A 205 7.10 -0.64 24.40
C VAL A 205 7.27 -0.53 25.92
N PRO A 206 7.25 -1.66 26.66
CA PRO A 206 7.53 -1.63 28.09
C PRO A 206 8.93 -1.06 28.31
N ARG A 207 9.03 0.12 28.95
CA ARG A 207 10.29 0.77 29.34
C ARG A 207 11.30 -0.16 30.05
N PRO A 208 10.92 -1.23 30.78
CA PRO A 208 11.89 -2.16 31.38
C PRO A 208 12.78 -2.95 30.41
N LEU A 209 12.45 -3.03 29.11
CA LEU A 209 13.21 -3.84 28.14
C LEU A 209 14.35 -3.07 27.45
N LEU A 210 14.45 -1.75 27.62
CA LEU A 210 15.52 -0.95 27.00
C LEU A 210 16.95 -1.42 27.34
N PRO A 211 17.30 -1.79 28.59
CA PRO A 211 18.65 -2.24 28.92
C PRO A 211 19.02 -3.56 28.21
N ALA A 212 18.07 -4.49 28.11
CA ALA A 212 18.29 -5.80 27.51
C ALA A 212 18.54 -5.73 25.99
N PHE A 213 17.92 -4.77 25.30
CA PHE A 213 18.18 -4.54 23.87
C PHE A 213 19.52 -3.83 23.62
N THR A 214 19.95 -2.94 24.50
CA THR A 214 21.29 -2.31 24.38
C THR A 214 22.41 -3.30 24.65
N ASP A 215 22.24 -4.21 25.60
CA ASP A 215 23.23 -5.25 25.89
C ASP A 215 23.36 -6.23 24.71
N LEU A 216 22.23 -6.69 24.13
CA LEU A 216 22.24 -7.57 22.97
C LEU A 216 22.78 -6.91 21.69
N ALA A 217 22.53 -5.60 21.51
CA ALA A 217 23.09 -4.86 20.37
C ALA A 217 24.61 -4.66 20.52
N HIS A 218 25.10 -4.52 21.74
CA HIS A 218 26.54 -4.45 22.02
C HIS A 218 27.24 -5.80 21.81
N GLU A 219 26.59 -6.90 22.18
CA GLU A 219 27.11 -8.27 22.00
C GLU A 219 27.11 -8.73 20.54
N ALA A 220 26.22 -8.20 19.69
CA ALA A 220 26.16 -8.50 18.27
C ALA A 220 27.15 -7.69 17.41
N ASP A 221 27.77 -6.66 18.00
CA ASP A 221 28.76 -5.79 17.38
C ASP A 221 30.22 -6.21 17.71
N GLU A 222 30.41 -7.23 18.56
CA GLU A 222 31.66 -8.00 18.75
C GLU A 222 31.69 -9.27 17.89
#